data_AF-A0A229T0V4-F1
#
_entry.id   AF-A0A229T0V4-F1
#
_cell.length_a   1.000
_cell.length_b   1.000
_cell.length_c   1.000
_cell.angle_alpha   90.00
_cell.angle_beta   90.00
_cell.angle_gamma   90.00
#
_symmetry.space_group_name_H-M   'P 1'
#
loop_
_entity.id
_entity.type
_entity.pdbx_description
1 polymer ?
#
loop_
_entity_poly.entity_id
_entity_poly.type
_entity_poly.pdbx_seq_one_letter_code
_entity_poly.pdbx_strand_id
1 'polypeptide(L)'
;MLTPELVKTHWWRVALVVAAVAIAAFAREAPFAAVFALVPVILWCSLAPSPRSGMVVGLVLLALLAWFVVPRELGLSGPWVPAKIEVYWLYTTLAAVVCAIGARRGAGRLTTLVVAGFVVTGGVLFSEWDAPPGDEGVSPWPAQLQTAESIDCGSGGCWRDITATGDHASEVLREHLTARHFIPAPSVISNAELLCRTTGLLVTHKACARLYTFTETSARVEWYVN
;
A
#
# COMPACT_ATOMS: atom_id res chain seq x y z
N MET A 1 -6.66 22.33 31.99
CA MET A 1 -5.34 22.06 32.60
C MET A 1 -5.21 20.56 32.82
N LEU A 2 -4.30 19.91 32.10
CA LEU A 2 -3.95 18.49 32.35
C LEU A 2 -3.11 18.44 33.63
N THR A 3 -3.55 17.69 34.65
CA THR A 3 -2.74 17.50 35.85
C THR A 3 -1.54 16.60 35.53
N PRO A 4 -0.36 16.85 36.13
CA PRO A 4 0.87 16.09 35.85
C PRO A 4 0.72 14.57 36.06
N GLU A 5 -0.14 14.16 36.99
CA GLU A 5 -0.50 12.75 37.23
C GLU A 5 -1.24 12.10 36.05
N LEU A 6 -2.12 12.86 35.38
CA LEU A 6 -2.89 12.41 34.21
C LEU A 6 -1.97 12.26 32.98
N VAL A 7 -0.98 13.13 32.86
CA VAL A 7 0.06 13.04 31.81
C VAL A 7 0.91 11.78 32.01
N LYS A 8 1.30 11.48 33.25
CA LYS A 8 2.15 10.33 33.59
C LYS A 8 1.44 8.98 33.44
N THR A 9 0.11 8.93 33.50
CA THR A 9 -0.66 7.69 33.31
C THR A 9 -1.04 7.42 31.84
N HIS A 10 -1.12 8.45 31.00
CA HIS A 10 -1.58 8.33 29.61
C HIS A 10 -0.50 8.57 28.53
N TRP A 11 0.74 8.90 28.90
CA TRP A 11 1.83 9.16 27.95
C TRP A 11 2.03 8.03 26.91
N TRP A 12 1.83 6.78 27.32
CA TRP A 12 2.02 5.61 26.44
C TRP A 12 1.03 5.60 25.27
N ARG A 13 -0.19 6.15 25.45
CA ARG A 13 -1.18 6.28 24.37
C ARG A 13 -0.68 7.26 23.31
N VAL A 14 -0.14 8.40 23.76
CA VAL A 14 0.44 9.41 22.88
C VAL A 14 1.64 8.83 22.14
N ALA A 15 2.53 8.13 22.84
CA ALA A 15 3.68 7.48 22.21
C ALA A 15 3.29 6.49 21.12
N LEU A 16 2.28 5.63 21.37
CA LEU A 16 1.78 4.69 20.36
C LEU A 16 1.16 5.40 19.16
N VAL A 17 0.34 6.43 19.38
CA VAL A 17 -0.28 7.19 18.28
C VAL A 17 0.78 7.90 17.45
N VAL A 18 1.77 8.54 18.08
CA VAL A 18 2.87 9.21 17.37
C VAL A 18 3.68 8.20 16.55
N ALA A 19 4.00 7.03 17.12
CA ALA A 19 4.69 5.97 16.38
C ALA A 19 3.86 5.45 15.19
N ALA A 20 2.54 5.27 15.37
CA ALA A 20 1.65 4.86 14.29
C ALA A 20 1.61 5.89 13.17
N VAL A 21 1.49 7.18 13.51
CA VAL A 21 1.50 8.28 12.55
C VAL A 21 2.84 8.35 11.82
N ALA A 22 3.96 8.16 12.52
CA ALA A 22 5.28 8.12 11.90
C ALA A 22 5.39 6.97 10.88
N ILE A 23 4.87 5.78 11.18
CA ILE A 23 4.81 4.66 10.23
C ILE A 23 3.88 4.99 9.06
N ALA A 24 2.69 5.54 9.32
CA ALA A 24 1.74 5.91 8.27
C ALA A 24 2.29 7.00 7.34
N ALA A 25 3.15 7.88 7.83
CA ALA A 25 3.81 8.90 7.01
C ALA A 25 4.78 8.31 5.97
N PHE A 26 5.22 7.06 6.13
CA PHE A 26 6.00 6.38 5.08
C PHE A 26 5.14 6.00 3.87
N ALA A 27 3.82 5.90 4.02
CA ALA A 27 2.90 5.40 3.00
C ALA A 27 2.60 6.43 1.90
N ARG A 28 3.61 6.75 1.08
CA ARG A 28 3.51 7.78 0.03
C ARG A 28 2.53 7.35 -1.07
N GLU A 29 2.49 6.06 -1.38
CA GLU A 29 1.71 5.50 -2.48
C GLU A 29 0.24 5.20 -2.16
N ALA A 30 -0.18 5.33 -0.89
CA ALA A 30 -1.57 5.15 -0.48
C ALA A 30 -1.87 5.89 0.84
N PRO A 31 -1.94 7.23 0.82
CA PRO A 31 -2.16 8.03 2.02
C PRO A 31 -3.49 7.69 2.70
N PHE A 32 -4.54 7.39 1.93
CA PHE A 32 -5.84 6.98 2.47
C PHE A 32 -5.78 5.64 3.20
N ALA A 33 -5.10 4.63 2.63
CA ALA A 33 -4.90 3.34 3.29
C ALA A 33 -4.13 3.51 4.61
N ALA A 34 -3.13 4.39 4.61
CA ALA A 34 -2.32 4.69 5.79
C ALA A 34 -3.15 5.32 6.92
N VAL A 35 -3.97 6.33 6.59
CA VAL A 35 -4.87 6.98 7.55
C VAL A 35 -5.89 5.97 8.10
N PHE A 36 -6.44 5.12 7.22
CA PHE A 36 -7.37 4.08 7.65
C PHE A 36 -6.72 3.05 8.59
N ALA A 37 -5.45 2.71 8.33
CA ALA A 37 -4.68 1.81 9.17
C ALA A 37 -4.35 2.39 10.56
N LEU A 38 -4.54 3.69 10.80
CA LEU A 38 -4.42 4.28 12.14
C LEU A 38 -5.63 3.98 13.03
N VAL A 39 -6.81 3.72 12.43
CA VAL A 39 -8.07 3.56 13.15
C VAL A 39 -7.99 2.48 14.24
N PRO A 40 -7.46 1.27 14.00
CA PRO A 40 -7.37 0.27 15.06
C PRO A 40 -6.46 0.67 16.22
N VAL A 41 -5.36 1.39 15.95
CA VAL A 41 -4.44 1.87 17.00
C VAL A 41 -5.12 2.93 17.88
N ILE A 42 -5.80 3.89 17.25
CA ILE A 42 -6.53 4.95 17.96
C ILE A 42 -7.67 4.34 18.79
N LEU A 43 -8.44 3.43 18.19
CA LEU A 43 -9.51 2.72 18.87
C LEU A 43 -8.98 1.93 20.07
N TRP A 44 -7.88 1.19 19.89
CA TRP A 44 -7.26 0.44 20.98
C TRP A 44 -6.81 1.33 22.15
N CYS A 45 -6.20 2.49 21.86
CA CYS A 45 -5.80 3.44 22.89
C CYS A 45 -6.98 3.90 23.77
N SER A 46 -8.19 3.96 23.21
CA SER A 46 -9.42 4.29 23.96
C SER A 46 -10.01 3.12 24.76
N LEU A 47 -9.81 1.88 24.29
CA LEU A 47 -10.44 0.66 24.83
C LEU A 47 -9.57 -0.08 25.85
N ALA A 48 -8.25 0.15 25.86
CA ALA A 48 -7.31 -0.62 26.65
C ALA A 48 -7.66 -0.59 28.16
N PRO A 49 -7.89 -1.76 28.79
CA PRO A 49 -8.35 -1.84 30.19
C PRO A 49 -7.23 -1.58 31.21
N SER A 50 -5.96 -1.71 30.81
CA SER A 50 -4.81 -1.46 31.69
C SER A 50 -3.62 -0.92 30.88
N PRO A 51 -2.65 -0.23 31.52
CA PRO A 51 -1.45 0.25 30.83
C PRO A 51 -0.59 -0.89 30.24
N ARG A 52 -0.45 -2.00 30.97
CA ARG A 52 0.36 -3.16 30.52
C ARG A 52 -0.26 -3.82 29.29
N SER A 53 -1.55 -4.15 29.34
CA SER A 53 -2.23 -4.73 28.18
C SER A 53 -2.30 -3.73 27.03
N GLY A 54 -2.52 -2.45 27.34
CA GLY A 54 -2.50 -1.33 26.39
C GLY A 54 -1.20 -1.26 25.60
N MET A 55 -0.05 -1.31 26.27
CA MET A 55 1.26 -1.32 25.61
C MET A 55 1.49 -2.58 24.79
N VAL A 56 1.25 -3.78 25.34
CA VAL A 56 1.53 -5.05 24.64
C VAL A 56 0.74 -5.14 23.34
N VAL A 57 -0.58 -4.95 23.41
CA VAL A 57 -1.43 -4.99 22.21
C VAL A 57 -1.12 -3.82 21.27
N GLY A 58 -0.84 -2.64 21.82
CA GLY A 58 -0.44 -1.48 21.02
C GLY A 58 0.83 -1.73 20.20
N LEU A 59 1.84 -2.37 20.79
CA LEU A 59 3.07 -2.76 20.10
C LEU A 59 2.81 -3.81 19.03
N VAL A 60 1.93 -4.80 19.28
CA VAL A 60 1.53 -5.78 18.27
C VAL A 60 0.83 -5.08 17.09
N LEU A 61 -0.08 -4.14 17.36
CA LEU A 61 -0.74 -3.36 16.31
C LEU A 61 0.24 -2.50 15.50
N LEU A 62 1.25 -1.91 16.16
CA LEU A 62 2.32 -1.17 15.49
C LEU A 62 3.19 -2.07 14.62
N ALA A 63 3.55 -3.26 15.11
CA ALA A 63 4.32 -4.23 14.35
C ALA A 63 3.55 -4.69 13.10
N LEU A 64 2.24 -4.96 13.24
CA LEU A 64 1.37 -5.26 12.11
C LEU A 64 1.28 -4.08 11.14
N LEU A 65 1.05 -2.86 11.64
CA LEU A 65 0.99 -1.66 10.80
C LEU A 65 2.28 -1.47 10.01
N ALA A 66 3.44 -1.60 10.68
CA ALA A 66 4.74 -1.52 10.04
C ALA A 66 4.92 -2.59 8.96
N TRP A 67 4.50 -3.84 9.23
CA TRP A 67 4.54 -4.92 8.25
C TRP A 67 3.69 -4.64 7.01
N PHE A 68 2.49 -4.06 7.19
CA PHE A 68 1.60 -3.76 6.07
C PHE A 68 2.03 -2.55 5.24
N VAL A 69 2.69 -1.57 5.87
CA VAL A 69 3.08 -0.32 5.19
C VAL A 69 4.51 -0.38 4.66
N VAL A 70 5.48 -0.71 5.51
CA VAL A 70 6.91 -0.44 5.25
C VAL A 70 7.48 -1.28 4.10
N PRO A 71 7.30 -2.61 4.04
CA PRO A 71 7.87 -3.43 2.96
C PRO A 71 7.50 -2.93 1.55
N ARG A 72 6.25 -2.52 1.37
CA ARG A 72 5.74 -2.00 0.09
C ARG A 72 6.40 -0.68 -0.30
N GLU A 73 6.55 0.24 0.65
CA GLU A 73 7.19 1.55 0.41
C GLU A 73 8.70 1.41 0.20
N LEU A 74 9.31 0.33 0.67
CA LEU A 74 10.69 -0.06 0.34
C LEU A 74 10.81 -0.75 -1.02
N GLY A 75 9.70 -0.90 -1.76
CA GLY A 75 9.68 -1.54 -3.07
C GLY A 75 9.80 -3.05 -3.02
N LEU A 76 9.66 -3.70 -1.85
CA LEU A 76 9.66 -5.16 -1.75
C LEU A 76 8.39 -5.72 -2.41
N SER A 77 8.50 -6.93 -2.97
CA SER A 77 7.36 -7.64 -3.57
C SER A 77 7.39 -9.13 -3.26
N GLY A 78 6.34 -9.84 -3.65
CA GLY A 78 6.20 -11.28 -3.47
C GLY A 78 5.05 -11.67 -2.53
N PRO A 79 4.89 -12.97 -2.25
CA PRO A 79 3.74 -13.53 -1.55
C PRO A 79 3.68 -13.16 -0.06
N TRP A 80 4.74 -12.55 0.48
CA TRP A 80 4.83 -12.13 1.88
C TRP A 80 4.64 -10.63 2.07
N VAL A 81 4.54 -9.87 0.97
CA VAL A 81 4.34 -8.43 0.99
C VAL A 81 2.85 -8.14 0.82
N PRO A 82 2.20 -7.50 1.80
CA PRO A 82 0.76 -7.23 1.72
C PRO A 82 0.41 -6.32 0.55
N ALA A 83 -0.69 -6.62 -0.13
CA ALA A 83 -1.22 -5.76 -1.17
C ALA A 83 -1.90 -4.52 -0.55
N LYS A 84 -2.00 -3.43 -1.33
CA LYS A 84 -2.64 -2.17 -0.86
C LYS A 84 -4.03 -2.42 -0.29
N ILE A 85 -4.81 -3.25 -0.99
CA ILE A 85 -6.18 -3.57 -0.62
C ILE A 85 -6.29 -4.35 0.71
N GLU A 86 -5.27 -5.14 1.07
CA GLU A 86 -5.25 -5.96 2.28
C GLU A 86 -5.15 -5.11 3.55
N VAL A 87 -4.71 -3.85 3.44
CA VAL A 87 -4.75 -2.89 4.55
C VAL A 87 -6.18 -2.61 5.00
N TYR A 88 -7.14 -2.58 4.09
CA TYR A 88 -8.52 -2.21 4.43
C TYR A 88 -9.28 -3.34 5.12
N TRP A 89 -9.10 -4.60 4.70
CA TRP A 89 -9.83 -5.73 5.25
C TRP A 89 -8.98 -6.64 6.14
N LEU A 90 -7.79 -7.05 5.70
CA LEU A 90 -6.98 -8.05 6.41
C LEU A 90 -6.35 -7.42 7.65
N TYR A 91 -5.70 -6.26 7.52
CA TYR A 91 -5.12 -5.57 8.66
C TYR A 91 -6.19 -5.20 9.70
N THR A 92 -7.34 -4.67 9.28
CA THR A 92 -8.44 -4.33 10.20
C THR A 92 -9.02 -5.56 10.89
N THR A 93 -9.13 -6.69 10.18
CA THR A 93 -9.57 -7.97 10.76
C THR A 93 -8.57 -8.50 11.79
N LEU A 94 -7.28 -8.54 11.44
CA LEU A 94 -6.22 -8.95 12.37
C LEU A 94 -6.19 -8.03 13.59
N ALA A 95 -6.25 -6.72 13.39
CA ALA A 95 -6.26 -5.75 14.47
C ALA A 95 -7.48 -5.90 15.38
N ALA A 96 -8.67 -6.16 14.84
CA ALA A 96 -9.87 -6.44 15.62
C ALA A 96 -9.72 -7.71 16.46
N VAL A 97 -9.13 -8.77 15.91
CA VAL A 97 -8.84 -10.02 16.65
C VAL A 97 -7.86 -9.77 17.79
N VAL A 98 -6.75 -9.08 17.53
CA VAL A 98 -5.75 -8.74 18.57
C VAL A 98 -6.39 -7.88 19.66
N CYS A 99 -7.19 -6.88 19.28
CA CYS A 99 -7.93 -6.05 20.24
C CYS A 99 -8.94 -6.86 21.06
N ALA A 100 -9.66 -7.82 20.45
CA ALA A 100 -10.62 -8.68 21.15
C ALA A 100 -9.94 -9.51 22.24
N ILE A 101 -8.82 -10.15 21.89
CA ILE A 101 -8.00 -10.95 22.82
C ILE A 101 -7.50 -10.06 23.97
N GLY A 102 -7.06 -8.84 23.66
CA GLY A 102 -6.53 -7.88 24.63
C GLY A 102 -7.57 -7.28 25.57
N ALA A 103 -8.76 -6.93 25.05
CA ALA A 103 -9.80 -6.22 25.80
C ALA A 103 -10.58 -7.14 26.75
N ARG A 104 -10.70 -8.44 26.42
CA ARG A 104 -11.52 -9.43 27.16
C ARG A 104 -12.96 -8.96 27.44
N ARG A 105 -13.51 -8.04 26.63
CA ARG A 105 -14.85 -7.42 26.78
C ARG A 105 -15.54 -7.23 25.43
N GLY A 106 -16.85 -6.97 25.49
CA GLY A 106 -17.86 -7.09 24.42
C GLY A 106 -17.44 -6.72 23.00
N ALA A 107 -17.79 -7.62 22.06
CA ALA A 107 -17.36 -7.61 20.66
C ALA A 107 -17.95 -6.48 19.79
N GLY A 108 -19.01 -5.79 20.22
CA GLY A 108 -19.78 -4.89 19.34
C GLY A 108 -18.97 -3.75 18.69
N ARG A 109 -18.03 -3.13 19.43
CA ARG A 109 -17.14 -2.08 18.88
C ARG A 109 -16.05 -2.63 17.94
N LEU A 110 -15.75 -3.92 18.03
CA LEU A 110 -14.75 -4.58 17.19
C LEU A 110 -15.40 -5.09 15.91
N THR A 111 -16.63 -5.61 16.00
CA THR A 111 -17.43 -6.01 14.83
C THR A 111 -17.67 -4.83 13.89
N THR A 112 -17.95 -3.64 14.43
CA THR A 112 -18.10 -2.42 13.62
C THR A 112 -16.83 -2.04 12.88
N LEU A 113 -15.64 -2.24 13.47
CA LEU A 113 -14.37 -1.99 12.79
C LEU A 113 -14.13 -2.97 11.63
N VAL A 114 -14.46 -4.25 11.81
CA VAL A 114 -14.38 -5.26 10.75
C VAL A 114 -15.35 -4.92 9.61
N VAL A 115 -16.63 -4.66 9.93
CA VAL A 115 -17.64 -4.30 8.92
C VAL A 115 -17.23 -3.04 8.17
N ALA A 116 -16.76 -2.00 8.87
CA ALA A 116 -16.25 -0.79 8.25
C ALA A 116 -15.07 -1.08 7.31
N GLY A 117 -14.13 -1.96 7.72
CA GLY A 117 -13.03 -2.41 6.88
C GLY A 117 -13.51 -3.04 5.57
N PHE A 118 -14.46 -3.96 5.63
CA PHE A 118 -15.05 -4.59 4.44
C PHE A 118 -15.83 -3.59 3.57
N VAL A 119 -16.59 -2.68 4.17
CA VAL A 119 -17.33 -1.64 3.42
C VAL A 119 -16.37 -0.70 2.69
N VAL A 120 -15.31 -0.24 3.36
CA VAL A 120 -14.28 0.61 2.74
C VAL A 120 -13.56 -0.16 1.64
N THR A 121 -13.23 -1.43 1.86
CA THR A 121 -12.62 -2.29 0.83
C THR A 121 -13.52 -2.38 -0.40
N GLY A 122 -14.82 -2.62 -0.21
CA GLY A 122 -15.78 -2.66 -1.31
C GLY A 122 -15.88 -1.33 -2.06
N GLY A 123 -15.88 -0.20 -1.34
CA GLY A 123 -15.87 1.13 -1.95
C GLY A 123 -14.60 1.43 -2.72
N VAL A 124 -13.43 1.07 -2.18
CA VAL A 124 -12.13 1.25 -2.86
C VAL A 124 -12.07 0.40 -4.12
N LEU A 125 -12.41 -0.89 -4.05
CA LEU A 125 -12.44 -1.77 -5.22
C LEU A 125 -13.39 -1.25 -6.30
N PHE A 126 -14.55 -0.72 -5.90
CA PHE A 126 -15.49 -0.10 -6.83
C PHE A 126 -14.91 1.16 -7.48
N SER A 127 -14.21 2.01 -6.72
CA SER A 127 -13.57 3.21 -7.27
C SER A 127 -12.34 2.92 -8.13
N GLU A 128 -11.56 1.89 -7.78
CA GLU A 128 -10.38 1.46 -8.54
C GLU A 128 -10.76 0.83 -9.87
N TRP A 129 -12.00 0.32 -10.00
CA TRP A 129 -12.49 -0.25 -11.25
C TRP A 129 -12.59 0.78 -12.38
N ASP A 130 -12.88 2.04 -12.05
CA ASP A 130 -12.96 3.15 -13.01
C ASP A 130 -11.73 4.08 -12.96
N ALA A 131 -10.75 3.80 -12.09
CA ALA A 131 -9.58 4.66 -11.92
C ALA A 131 -8.45 4.27 -12.89
N PRO A 132 -7.64 5.23 -13.35
CA PRO A 132 -6.40 4.92 -14.05
C PRO A 132 -5.47 4.11 -13.13
N PRO A 133 -4.72 3.15 -13.69
CA PRO A 133 -3.75 2.41 -12.91
C PRO A 133 -2.73 3.36 -12.28
N GLY A 134 -2.28 3.00 -11.08
CA GLY A 134 -1.25 3.76 -10.37
C GLY A 134 0.09 3.74 -11.12
N ASP A 135 1.09 4.40 -10.55
CA ASP A 135 2.49 4.28 -11.00
C ASP A 135 3.14 2.95 -10.54
N GLU A 136 2.36 2.12 -9.84
CA GLU A 136 2.76 0.87 -9.23
C GLU A 136 4.01 0.98 -8.34
N GLY A 137 4.23 2.13 -7.70
CA GLY A 137 5.41 2.39 -6.87
C GLY A 137 6.72 2.30 -7.66
N VAL A 138 6.66 2.55 -8.97
CA VAL A 138 7.84 2.62 -9.84
C VAL A 138 8.46 4.00 -9.82
N SER A 139 7.70 5.04 -9.43
CA SER A 139 8.26 6.36 -9.22
C SER A 139 9.25 6.38 -8.03
N PRO A 140 10.22 7.32 -8.03
CA PRO A 140 10.58 8.23 -9.12
C PRO A 140 11.26 7.50 -10.30
N TRP A 141 11.14 8.09 -11.50
CA TRP A 141 11.79 7.60 -12.72
C TRP A 141 13.31 7.82 -12.71
N PRO A 142 14.06 7.05 -13.51
CA PRO A 142 15.50 7.27 -13.67
C PRO A 142 15.79 8.72 -14.08
N ALA A 143 16.61 9.41 -13.29
CA ALA A 143 16.89 10.85 -13.49
C ALA A 143 17.58 11.18 -14.83
N GLN A 144 18.15 10.16 -15.49
CA GLN A 144 18.82 10.28 -16.79
C GLN A 144 17.86 10.28 -17.99
N LEU A 145 16.57 9.98 -17.77
CA LEU A 145 15.55 10.00 -18.82
C LEU A 145 14.65 11.22 -18.67
N GLN A 146 14.27 11.82 -19.80
CA GLN A 146 13.17 12.77 -19.84
C GLN A 146 11.87 11.99 -19.98
N THR A 147 11.03 12.05 -18.95
CA THR A 147 9.76 11.30 -18.92
C THR A 147 8.58 12.25 -19.08
N ALA A 148 7.72 11.93 -20.04
CA ALA A 148 6.38 12.51 -20.17
C ALA A 148 5.36 11.43 -19.78
N GLU A 149 4.53 11.74 -18.81
CA GLU A 149 3.47 10.85 -18.35
C GLU A 149 2.13 11.32 -18.93
N SER A 150 1.35 10.35 -19.40
CA SER A 150 -0.04 10.55 -19.81
C SER A 150 -0.95 9.55 -19.12
N ILE A 151 -2.11 10.06 -18.71
CA ILE A 151 -3.22 9.28 -18.20
C ILE A 151 -4.38 9.56 -19.15
N ASP A 152 -4.97 8.51 -19.70
CA ASP A 152 -6.11 8.62 -20.61
C ASP A 152 -7.18 7.59 -20.25
N CYS A 153 -8.43 7.95 -20.47
CA CYS A 153 -9.61 7.16 -20.11
C CYS A 153 -10.57 7.10 -21.29
N GLY A 154 -10.77 5.90 -21.81
CA GLY A 154 -11.69 5.63 -22.91
C GLY A 154 -12.85 4.71 -22.51
N SER A 155 -13.70 4.36 -23.48
CA SER A 155 -14.79 3.39 -23.29
C SER A 155 -14.31 1.97 -22.92
N GLY A 156 -13.02 1.68 -23.07
CA GLY A 156 -12.38 0.41 -22.70
C GLY A 156 -11.66 0.43 -21.35
N GLY A 157 -11.80 1.49 -20.56
CA GLY A 157 -11.11 1.68 -19.28
C GLY A 157 -10.04 2.79 -19.36
N CYS A 158 -9.37 3.01 -18.22
CA CYS A 158 -8.28 3.95 -18.11
C CYS A 158 -6.92 3.25 -18.21
N TRP A 159 -5.97 3.89 -18.87
CA TRP A 159 -4.57 3.45 -18.91
C TRP A 159 -3.65 4.60 -18.55
N ARG A 160 -2.45 4.23 -18.12
CA ARG A 160 -1.36 5.15 -17.83
C ARG A 160 -0.17 4.73 -18.65
N ASP A 161 0.36 5.66 -19.43
CA ASP A 161 1.57 5.43 -20.21
C ASP A 161 2.62 6.50 -19.94
N ILE A 162 3.86 6.09 -20.07
CA ILE A 162 5.02 6.91 -19.77
C ILE A 162 5.94 6.79 -20.95
N THR A 163 6.13 7.91 -21.62
CA THR A 163 7.08 8.03 -22.72
C THR A 163 8.38 8.58 -22.16
N ALA A 164 9.46 7.82 -22.31
CA ALA A 164 10.79 8.23 -21.88
C ALA A 164 11.70 8.44 -23.09
N THR A 165 12.45 9.54 -23.06
CA THR A 165 13.48 9.85 -24.05
C THR A 165 14.84 10.05 -23.38
N GLY A 166 15.90 9.59 -24.04
CA GLY A 166 17.28 9.61 -23.53
C GLY A 166 18.08 8.43 -24.05
N ASP A 167 19.39 8.46 -23.90
CA ASP A 167 20.27 7.39 -24.39
C ASP A 167 19.89 6.05 -23.75
N HIS A 168 19.80 5.00 -24.58
CA HIS A 168 19.45 3.64 -24.14
C HIS A 168 18.13 3.57 -23.35
N ALA A 169 17.12 4.37 -23.74
CA ALA A 169 15.88 4.54 -22.99
C ALA A 169 15.19 3.21 -22.62
N SER A 170 15.10 2.26 -23.55
CA SER A 170 14.47 0.97 -23.30
C SER A 170 15.26 0.11 -22.32
N GLU A 171 16.59 0.11 -22.38
CA GLU A 171 17.46 -0.64 -21.48
C GLU A 171 17.40 -0.09 -20.06
N VAL A 172 17.50 1.24 -19.92
CA VAL A 172 17.39 1.92 -18.63
C VAL A 172 16.03 1.67 -17.98
N LEU A 173 14.94 1.74 -18.75
CA LEU A 173 13.60 1.45 -18.20
C LEU A 173 13.45 -0.02 -17.82
N ARG A 174 13.98 -0.95 -18.63
CA ARG A 174 13.97 -2.38 -18.31
C ARG A 174 14.72 -2.66 -17.01
N GLU A 175 15.90 -2.09 -16.85
CA GLU A 175 16.70 -2.22 -15.63
C GLU A 175 15.97 -1.64 -14.42
N HIS A 176 15.38 -0.44 -14.56
CA HIS A 176 14.59 0.19 -13.51
C HIS A 176 13.39 -0.67 -13.08
N LEU A 177 12.64 -1.22 -14.04
CA LEU A 177 11.51 -2.11 -13.76
C LEU A 177 11.98 -3.41 -13.09
N THR A 178 13.10 -3.97 -13.54
CA THR A 178 13.69 -5.19 -12.96
C THR A 178 14.15 -4.95 -11.53
N ALA A 179 14.75 -3.79 -11.25
CA ALA A 179 15.13 -3.35 -9.90
C ALA A 179 13.91 -3.18 -8.98
N ARG A 180 12.73 -2.92 -9.54
CA ARG A 180 11.43 -2.89 -8.84
C ARG A 180 10.69 -4.23 -8.86
N HIS A 181 11.41 -5.32 -9.12
CA HIS A 181 10.93 -6.70 -9.12
C HIS A 181 9.86 -7.04 -10.18
N PHE A 182 9.85 -6.30 -11.29
CA PHE A 182 9.12 -6.75 -12.46
C PHE A 182 9.94 -7.80 -13.20
N ILE A 183 9.32 -8.96 -13.46
CA ILE A 183 9.95 -10.11 -14.09
C ILE A 183 9.39 -10.25 -15.51
N PRO A 184 10.23 -10.55 -16.51
CA PRO A 184 9.76 -10.83 -17.87
C PRO A 184 8.68 -11.92 -17.89
N ALA A 185 7.61 -11.66 -18.65
CA ALA A 185 6.49 -12.56 -18.86
C ALA A 185 6.25 -12.75 -20.38
N PRO A 186 5.61 -13.85 -20.80
CA PRO A 186 5.30 -14.07 -22.21
C PRO A 186 4.42 -12.93 -22.75
N SER A 187 4.88 -12.26 -23.80
CA SER A 187 4.08 -11.27 -24.53
C SER A 187 3.55 -11.87 -25.83
N VAL A 188 2.33 -11.48 -26.21
CA VAL A 188 1.71 -11.86 -27.50
C VAL A 188 2.02 -10.82 -28.59
N ILE A 189 2.63 -9.70 -28.20
CA ILE A 189 2.90 -8.54 -29.06
C ILE A 189 4.39 -8.54 -29.38
N SER A 190 4.74 -8.61 -30.67
CA SER A 190 6.12 -8.81 -31.14
C SER A 190 7.07 -7.64 -30.85
N ASN A 191 6.57 -6.43 -30.68
CA ASN A 191 7.36 -5.22 -30.42
C ASN A 191 7.22 -4.67 -28.98
N ALA A 192 6.67 -5.47 -28.06
CA ALA A 192 6.49 -5.09 -26.67
C ALA A 192 6.95 -6.20 -25.73
N GLU A 193 7.81 -5.86 -24.78
CA GLU A 193 8.16 -6.74 -23.68
C GLU A 193 7.13 -6.60 -22.56
N LEU A 194 6.61 -7.71 -22.07
CA LEU A 194 5.71 -7.71 -20.92
C LEU A 194 6.54 -8.01 -19.68
N LEU A 195 6.52 -7.12 -18.69
CA LEU A 195 7.11 -7.37 -17.38
C LEU A 195 6.02 -7.31 -16.32
N CYS A 196 5.99 -8.26 -15.40
CA CYS A 196 4.95 -8.34 -14.38
C CYS A 196 5.53 -8.49 -12.97
N ARG A 197 4.82 -7.94 -11.99
CA ARG A 197 5.12 -8.05 -10.56
C ARG A 197 3.89 -8.56 -9.83
N THR A 198 4.09 -9.51 -8.93
CA THR A 198 3.03 -10.04 -8.07
C THR A 198 3.25 -9.66 -6.61
N THR A 199 2.18 -9.27 -5.94
CA THR A 199 2.14 -8.88 -4.53
C THR A 199 0.87 -9.40 -3.87
N GLY A 200 0.83 -9.43 -2.54
CA GLY A 200 -0.35 -9.84 -1.77
C GLY A 200 -0.16 -11.15 -1.02
N LEU A 201 -0.71 -11.19 0.20
CA LEU A 201 -0.67 -12.35 1.11
C LEU A 201 -1.80 -13.35 0.80
N LEU A 202 -3.03 -12.85 0.68
CA LEU A 202 -4.25 -13.63 0.49
C LEU A 202 -4.90 -13.33 -0.86
N VAL A 203 -4.83 -12.08 -1.33
CA VAL A 203 -5.29 -11.70 -2.67
C VAL A 203 -4.09 -11.35 -3.51
N THR A 204 -3.77 -12.18 -4.49
CA THR A 204 -2.68 -11.92 -5.42
C THR A 204 -3.06 -10.75 -6.32
N HIS A 205 -2.30 -9.68 -6.22
CA HIS A 205 -2.37 -8.53 -7.11
C HIS A 205 -1.22 -8.59 -8.10
N LYS A 206 -1.54 -8.61 -9.40
CA LYS A 206 -0.56 -8.68 -10.48
C LYS A 206 -0.59 -7.38 -11.29
N ALA A 207 0.48 -6.60 -11.16
CA ALA A 207 0.70 -5.43 -11.98
C ALA A 207 1.60 -5.80 -13.15
N CYS A 208 1.24 -5.44 -14.38
CA CYS A 208 2.07 -5.65 -15.55
C CYS A 208 2.35 -4.34 -16.29
N ALA A 209 3.57 -4.21 -16.79
CA ALA A 209 4.05 -3.12 -17.61
C ALA A 209 4.40 -3.66 -18.99
N ARG A 210 3.89 -3.04 -20.05
CA ARG A 210 4.37 -3.27 -21.42
C ARG A 210 5.41 -2.24 -21.77
N LEU A 211 6.63 -2.68 -22.08
CA LEU A 211 7.71 -1.85 -22.54
C LEU A 211 7.78 -1.90 -24.08
N TYR A 212 7.39 -0.81 -24.72
CA TYR A 212 7.55 -0.59 -26.17
C TYR A 212 8.87 0.09 -26.44
N THR A 213 9.65 -0.48 -27.36
CA THR A 213 10.87 0.14 -27.87
C THR A 213 10.57 0.72 -29.24
N PHE A 214 10.64 2.05 -29.37
CA PHE A 214 10.44 2.71 -30.67
C PHE A 214 11.77 3.01 -31.36
N THR A 215 12.74 3.53 -30.60
CA THR A 215 14.11 3.81 -31.05
C THR A 215 15.08 3.53 -29.90
N GLU A 216 16.39 3.58 -30.15
CA GLU A 216 17.41 3.47 -29.10
C GLU A 216 17.27 4.57 -28.04
N THR A 217 16.77 5.74 -28.45
CA THR A 217 16.63 6.92 -27.58
C THR A 217 15.21 7.15 -27.06
N SER A 218 14.25 6.27 -27.41
CA SER A 218 12.84 6.48 -27.04
C SER A 218 12.11 5.16 -26.76
N ALA A 219 11.49 5.09 -25.59
CA ALA A 219 10.69 3.96 -25.16
C ALA A 219 9.40 4.42 -24.48
N ARG A 220 8.40 3.54 -24.43
CA ARG A 220 7.15 3.77 -23.71
C ARG A 220 6.84 2.60 -22.80
N VAL A 221 6.42 2.91 -21.58
CA VAL A 221 5.88 1.93 -20.65
C VAL A 221 4.40 2.17 -20.51
N GLU A 222 3.60 1.14 -20.70
CA GLU A 222 2.16 1.18 -20.53
C GLU A 222 1.74 0.22 -19.42
N TRP A 223 0.96 0.73 -18.47
CA TRP A 223 0.52 -0.01 -17.29
C TRP A 223 -0.82 -0.69 -17.52
N TYR A 224 -0.89 -1.97 -17.15
CA TYR A 224 -2.11 -2.74 -17.11
C TYR A 224 -2.23 -3.42 -15.75
N VAL A 225 -3.35 -3.17 -15.08
CA VAL A 225 -3.75 -3.92 -13.89
C VAL A 225 -4.76 -4.97 -14.35
N ASN A 226 -4.50 -6.23 -14.02
CA ASN A 226 -5.32 -7.37 -14.43
C ASN A 226 -5.65 -8.25 -13.23
#